data_AF-W9R081-F1
#
_entry.id   AF-W9R081-F1
#
_cell.length_a   1.000
_cell.length_b   1.000
_cell.length_c   1.000
_cell.angle_alpha   90.00
_cell.angle_beta   90.00
_cell.angle_gamma   90.00
#
_symmetry.space_group_name_H-M   'P 1'
#
loop_
_entity.id
_entity.type
_entity.pdbx_description
1 polymer ?
#
loop_
_entity_poly.entity_id
_entity_poly.type
_entity_poly.pdbx_seq_one_letter_code
_entity_poly.pdbx_strand_id
1 'polypeptide(L)'
;MIMWGRRRNSVGPQDSQAQQPTREMVSAPSPTSASAQGMKIKPRWNVFDGVKSIPATPEALMAEIDSAISNLELARATALLQSPSASSSPSGKKKSSDGNSTAQYDVRMADEAFKAGCSALAAGKLDEALHALNVSLSKCPPDKTSAVAKLRSLISLTSQQLQRSGN
;
A
#
# COMPACT_ATOMS: atom_id res chain seq x y z
N MET A 1 -16.80 25.31 23.02
CA MET A 1 -17.93 24.38 23.16
C MET A 1 -18.91 24.67 22.03
N ILE A 2 -18.82 23.94 20.91
CA ILE A 2 -19.67 24.14 19.73
C ILE A 2 -20.33 22.80 19.41
N MET A 3 -21.65 22.76 19.57
CA MET A 3 -22.51 21.60 19.37
C MET A 3 -22.59 21.23 17.87
N TRP A 4 -22.39 19.96 17.54
CA TRP A 4 -22.78 19.40 16.25
C TRP A 4 -24.13 18.70 16.39
N GLY A 5 -25.14 19.30 15.75
CA GLY A 5 -26.53 18.86 15.73
C GLY A 5 -26.75 17.63 14.87
N ARG A 6 -27.45 16.67 15.47
CA ARG A 6 -28.04 15.45 14.92
C ARG A 6 -29.12 15.78 13.87
N ARG A 7 -29.07 15.14 12.70
CA ARG A 7 -30.23 15.03 11.79
C ARG A 7 -30.46 13.55 11.41
N ARG A 8 -31.65 13.07 11.76
CA ARG A 8 -32.21 11.73 11.52
C ARG A 8 -33.28 11.87 10.43
N ASN A 9 -33.37 10.91 9.51
CA ASN A 9 -34.53 10.53 8.67
C ASN A 9 -34.17 9.11 8.16
N SER A 10 -34.82 7.98 8.50
CA SER A 10 -36.23 7.54 8.28
C SER A 10 -36.61 7.72 6.80
N VAL A 11 -36.95 6.70 5.99
CA VAL A 11 -38.13 5.79 6.05
C VAL A 11 -37.86 4.53 5.17
N GLY A 12 -38.42 3.34 5.50
CA GLY A 12 -38.56 2.17 4.59
C GLY A 12 -39.86 2.25 3.74
N PRO A 13 -40.51 1.17 3.25
CA PRO A 13 -40.18 -0.28 3.18
C PRO A 13 -40.49 -0.99 1.81
N GLN A 14 -40.20 -2.30 1.74
CA GLN A 14 -40.75 -3.43 0.95
C GLN A 14 -41.05 -3.33 -0.57
N ASP A 15 -40.63 -4.35 -1.33
CA ASP A 15 -41.58 -5.21 -2.05
C ASP A 15 -41.04 -6.61 -2.38
N SER A 16 -41.95 -7.58 -2.33
CA SER A 16 -41.74 -9.01 -2.55
C SER A 16 -42.15 -9.36 -3.98
N GLN A 17 -41.42 -10.23 -4.68
CA GLN A 17 -42.07 -11.10 -5.66
C GLN A 17 -41.27 -12.38 -5.95
N ALA A 18 -41.88 -13.49 -5.55
CA ALA A 18 -41.58 -14.83 -6.02
C ALA A 18 -42.18 -15.04 -7.41
N GLN A 19 -41.47 -15.72 -8.31
CA GLN A 19 -42.04 -16.73 -9.20
C GLN A 19 -40.94 -17.41 -10.04
N GLN A 20 -40.77 -18.72 -9.81
CA GLN A 20 -40.51 -19.67 -10.90
C GLN A 20 -41.87 -20.15 -11.43
N PRO A 21 -41.98 -20.53 -12.71
CA PRO A 21 -42.10 -21.97 -12.96
C PRO A 21 -41.38 -22.46 -14.23
N THR A 22 -41.28 -23.78 -14.26
CA THR A 22 -40.73 -24.70 -15.26
C THR A 22 -41.47 -24.67 -16.61
N ARG A 23 -40.75 -24.89 -17.73
CA ARG A 23 -40.90 -26.03 -18.66
C ARG A 23 -40.19 -25.84 -20.02
N GLU A 24 -39.54 -26.94 -20.41
CA GLU A 24 -39.45 -27.54 -21.76
C GLU A 24 -38.50 -26.97 -22.84
N MET A 25 -37.48 -27.82 -23.12
CA MET A 25 -37.11 -28.40 -24.43
C MET A 25 -37.40 -27.56 -25.68
N VAL A 26 -36.35 -27.24 -26.45
CA VAL A 26 -36.01 -27.94 -27.72
C VAL A 26 -35.04 -27.11 -28.59
N SER A 27 -34.15 -27.83 -29.27
CA SER A 27 -33.40 -27.48 -30.49
C SER A 27 -32.29 -26.43 -30.47
N ALA A 28 -31.07 -26.95 -30.66
CA ALA A 28 -29.96 -26.27 -31.30
C ALA A 28 -30.31 -25.81 -32.72
N PRO A 29 -29.64 -24.77 -33.20
CA PRO A 29 -28.92 -24.91 -34.47
C PRO A 29 -27.45 -24.47 -34.38
N SER A 30 -26.64 -25.14 -35.17
CA SER A 30 -25.17 -25.07 -35.25
C SER A 30 -24.67 -23.80 -35.99
N PRO A 31 -23.34 -23.67 -36.22
CA PRO A 31 -22.56 -22.48 -35.89
C PRO A 31 -22.55 -21.44 -37.01
N THR A 32 -22.90 -20.19 -36.70
CA THR A 32 -22.64 -19.08 -37.62
C THR A 32 -21.31 -18.44 -37.26
N SER A 33 -20.35 -18.55 -38.17
CA SER A 33 -19.05 -17.89 -38.13
C SER A 33 -19.23 -16.37 -38.08
N ALA A 34 -19.04 -15.79 -36.90
CA ALA A 34 -18.83 -14.35 -36.76
C ALA A 34 -17.50 -14.15 -36.07
N SER A 35 -16.55 -13.66 -36.86
CA SER A 35 -15.20 -13.24 -36.47
C SER A 35 -15.25 -12.26 -35.30
N ALA A 36 -15.19 -12.78 -34.07
CA ALA A 36 -15.01 -11.99 -32.88
C ALA A 36 -13.53 -11.63 -32.77
N GLN A 37 -13.24 -10.42 -33.24
CA GLN A 37 -12.00 -9.69 -33.00
C GLN A 37 -11.50 -9.98 -31.57
N GLY A 38 -10.21 -10.30 -31.45
CA GLY A 38 -9.55 -10.57 -30.19
C GLY A 38 -9.69 -9.40 -29.23
N MET A 39 -10.75 -9.40 -28.43
CA MET A 39 -10.83 -8.64 -27.21
C MET A 39 -9.70 -9.18 -26.33
N LYS A 40 -8.64 -8.39 -26.16
CA LYS A 40 -7.61 -8.65 -25.17
C LYS A 40 -8.32 -8.71 -23.82
N ILE A 41 -8.65 -9.92 -23.38
CA ILE A 41 -9.15 -10.18 -22.04
C ILE A 41 -7.99 -9.77 -21.13
N LYS A 42 -8.08 -8.56 -20.57
CA LYS A 42 -7.19 -8.15 -19.49
C LYS A 42 -7.32 -9.24 -18.43
N PRO A 43 -6.23 -9.86 -17.95
CA PRO A 43 -6.34 -10.89 -16.94
C PRO A 43 -7.10 -10.28 -15.76
N ARG A 44 -8.34 -10.73 -15.59
CA ARG A 44 -9.22 -10.24 -14.54
C ARG A 44 -8.66 -10.84 -13.27
N TRP A 45 -7.96 -10.02 -12.49
CA TRP A 45 -7.45 -10.44 -11.20
C TRP A 45 -8.63 -10.95 -10.36
N ASN A 46 -8.62 -12.23 -10.05
CA ASN A 46 -9.63 -12.86 -9.22
C ASN A 46 -8.96 -13.24 -7.89
N VAL A 47 -9.55 -12.78 -6.78
CA VAL A 47 -9.03 -13.00 -5.43
C VAL A 47 -8.92 -14.50 -5.09
N PHE A 48 -9.67 -15.33 -5.81
CA PHE A 48 -9.71 -16.78 -5.62
C PHE A 48 -8.76 -17.57 -6.54
N ASP A 49 -8.01 -16.93 -7.44
CA ASP A 49 -7.13 -17.65 -8.39
C ASP A 49 -6.01 -18.46 -7.71
N GLY A 50 -5.74 -18.18 -6.43
CA GLY A 50 -4.79 -18.93 -5.60
C GLY A 50 -5.41 -19.97 -4.67
N VAL A 51 -6.74 -19.94 -4.45
CA VAL A 51 -7.39 -20.76 -3.42
C VAL A 51 -7.71 -22.13 -3.99
N LYS A 52 -6.81 -23.10 -3.79
CA LYS A 52 -7.00 -24.50 -4.24
C LYS A 52 -8.04 -25.27 -3.42
N SER A 53 -8.24 -24.91 -2.16
CA SER A 53 -9.24 -25.52 -1.26
C SER A 53 -9.32 -24.72 0.04
N ILE A 54 -10.52 -24.56 0.60
CA ILE A 54 -10.69 -24.04 1.96
C ILE A 54 -10.73 -25.25 2.90
N PRO A 55 -9.86 -25.32 3.93
CA PRO A 55 -9.87 -26.43 4.87
C PRO A 55 -11.23 -26.55 5.57
N ALA A 56 -11.74 -27.78 5.66
CA ALA A 56 -13.10 -28.05 6.14
C ALA A 56 -13.27 -27.88 7.66
N THR A 57 -12.16 -27.81 8.40
CA THR A 57 -12.16 -27.69 9.86
C THR A 57 -11.18 -26.60 10.31
N PRO A 58 -11.48 -25.90 11.42
CA PRO A 58 -10.59 -24.88 11.97
C PRO A 58 -9.24 -25.47 12.40
N GLU A 59 -9.20 -26.74 12.84
CA GLU A 59 -7.97 -27.43 13.20
C GLU A 59 -7.04 -27.63 12.00
N ALA A 60 -7.60 -28.01 10.84
CA ALA A 60 -6.83 -28.18 9.62
C ALA A 60 -6.28 -26.83 9.11
N LEU A 61 -7.06 -25.75 9.27
CA LEU A 61 -6.62 -24.39 8.93
C LEU A 61 -5.44 -23.96 9.80
N MET A 62 -5.50 -24.18 11.11
CA MET A 62 -4.40 -23.84 12.01
C MET A 62 -3.13 -24.62 11.67
N ALA A 63 -3.24 -25.92 11.41
CA ALA A 63 -2.10 -26.74 11.00
C ALA A 63 -1.49 -26.30 9.66
N GLU A 64 -2.31 -25.87 8.71
CA GLU A 64 -1.84 -25.30 7.43
C GLU A 64 -1.09 -23.99 7.63
N ILE A 65 -1.60 -23.11 8.51
CA ILE A 65 -0.94 -21.85 8.88
C ILE A 65 0.41 -22.13 9.54
N ASP A 66 0.43 -23.01 10.55
CA ASP A 66 1.66 -23.36 11.26
C ASP A 66 2.69 -23.99 10.33
N SER A 67 2.24 -24.86 9.41
CA SER A 67 3.11 -25.46 8.39
C SER A 67 3.63 -24.42 7.40
N ALA A 68 2.79 -23.48 6.94
CA ALA A 68 3.19 -22.43 6.01
C ALA A 68 4.22 -21.47 6.63
N ILE A 69 4.04 -21.10 7.90
CA ILE A 69 4.99 -20.29 8.67
C ILE A 69 6.32 -21.04 8.80
N SER A 70 6.27 -22.29 9.27
CA SER A 70 7.46 -23.14 9.45
C SER A 70 8.24 -23.29 8.14
N ASN A 71 7.55 -23.54 7.02
CA ASN A 71 8.17 -23.69 5.71
C ASN A 71 8.85 -22.39 5.24
N LEU A 72 8.23 -21.23 5.46
CA LEU A 72 8.80 -19.94 5.11
C LEU A 72 10.06 -19.63 5.93
N GLU A 73 10.02 -19.91 7.23
CA GLU A 73 11.16 -19.73 8.13
C GLU A 73 12.31 -20.68 7.79
N LEU A 74 12.00 -21.95 7.51
CA LEU A 74 12.98 -22.93 7.06
C LEU A 74 13.61 -22.50 5.74
N ALA A 75 12.83 -22.02 4.77
CA ALA A 75 13.35 -21.52 3.50
C ALA A 75 14.30 -20.34 3.69
N ARG A 76 13.97 -19.39 4.57
CA ARG A 76 14.86 -18.25 4.91
C ARG A 76 16.14 -18.71 5.60
N ALA A 77 16.04 -19.58 6.60
CA ALA A 77 17.20 -20.12 7.30
C ALA A 77 18.12 -20.89 6.35
N THR A 78 17.54 -21.70 5.47
CA THR A 78 18.27 -22.46 4.45
C THR A 78 18.97 -21.54 3.46
N ALA A 79 18.31 -20.47 3.00
CA ALA A 79 18.95 -19.49 2.10
C ALA A 79 20.15 -18.78 2.75
N LEU A 80 20.11 -18.51 4.06
CA LEU A 80 21.23 -17.93 4.80
C LEU A 80 22.39 -18.93 4.96
N LEU A 81 22.09 -20.20 5.22
CA LEU A 81 23.10 -21.25 5.38
C LEU A 81 23.73 -21.68 4.05
N GLN A 82 22.95 -21.67 2.97
CA GLN A 82 23.40 -21.96 1.60
C GLN A 82 24.07 -20.76 0.92
N SER A 83 24.23 -19.64 1.62
CA SER A 83 25.00 -18.49 1.15
C SER A 83 26.46 -18.64 1.62
N PRO A 84 27.35 -19.30 0.87
CA PRO A 84 28.76 -19.29 1.20
C PRO A 84 29.24 -17.84 1.23
N SER A 85 30.06 -17.52 2.23
CA SER A 85 30.77 -16.25 2.35
C SER A 85 31.35 -15.83 0.99
N ALA A 86 30.67 -14.93 0.31
CA ALA A 86 31.14 -14.26 -0.89
C ALA A 86 30.60 -12.84 -0.82
N SER A 87 31.54 -11.94 -0.58
CA SER A 87 31.42 -10.50 -0.79
C SER A 87 30.56 -10.14 -2.01
N SER A 88 29.85 -9.03 -1.88
CA SER A 88 29.26 -8.18 -2.93
C SER A 88 27.84 -8.48 -3.42
N SER A 89 26.99 -7.45 -3.25
CA SER A 89 25.81 -7.07 -4.03
C SER A 89 24.43 -7.63 -3.61
N PRO A 90 23.49 -6.76 -3.19
CA PRO A 90 22.09 -7.14 -3.03
C PRO A 90 21.36 -7.04 -4.39
N SER A 91 21.08 -8.18 -5.00
CA SER A 91 20.17 -8.29 -6.16
C SER A 91 18.83 -8.88 -5.75
N GLY A 92 17.94 -8.02 -5.24
CA GLY A 92 16.51 -8.29 -5.07
C GLY A 92 15.69 -7.26 -5.85
N LYS A 93 15.45 -7.54 -7.13
CA LYS A 93 14.70 -6.68 -8.05
C LYS A 93 13.22 -6.59 -7.64
N LYS A 94 12.78 -5.42 -7.13
CA LYS A 94 11.43 -4.91 -7.43
C LYS A 94 11.57 -3.81 -8.48
N LYS A 95 11.02 -4.07 -9.66
CA LYS A 95 10.91 -3.14 -10.78
C LYS A 95 9.84 -2.08 -10.43
N SER A 96 10.30 -0.88 -10.14
CA SER A 96 9.69 0.34 -10.66
C SER A 96 10.83 1.19 -11.22
N SER A 97 10.68 1.59 -12.49
CA SER A 97 11.41 2.69 -13.14
C SER A 97 11.54 3.86 -12.13
N ASP A 98 12.67 4.51 -11.90
CA ASP A 98 13.53 5.19 -12.88
C ASP A 98 14.99 5.33 -12.40
N GLY A 99 15.86 5.66 -13.34
CA GLY A 99 17.31 5.45 -13.33
C GLY A 99 18.14 6.05 -12.18
N ASN A 100 19.09 5.26 -11.71
CA ASN A 100 20.50 5.61 -11.50
C ASN A 100 20.87 6.93 -10.79
N SER A 101 19.99 7.48 -9.95
CA SER A 101 20.20 8.70 -9.15
C SER A 101 20.09 8.44 -7.63
N THR A 102 20.02 7.16 -7.24
CA THR A 102 19.69 6.68 -5.89
C THR A 102 20.80 6.84 -4.86
N ALA A 103 21.98 7.33 -5.26
CA ALA A 103 23.04 7.67 -4.30
C ALA A 103 22.84 9.07 -3.67
N GLN A 104 22.15 9.98 -4.36
CA GLN A 104 21.92 11.34 -3.86
C GLN A 104 20.61 11.48 -3.07
N TYR A 105 19.57 10.76 -3.48
CA TYR A 105 18.24 10.82 -2.88
C TYR A 105 17.91 9.49 -2.22
N ASP A 106 17.92 9.48 -0.89
CA ASP A 106 17.57 8.31 -0.07
C ASP A 106 16.24 8.59 0.62
N VAL A 107 15.20 7.89 0.15
CA VAL A 107 13.83 8.00 0.68
C VAL A 107 13.78 7.65 2.17
N ARG A 108 14.56 6.65 2.62
CA ARG A 108 14.58 6.26 4.02
C ARG A 108 15.20 7.33 4.89
N MET A 109 16.33 7.87 4.45
CA MET A 109 17.00 8.97 5.16
C MET A 109 16.12 10.22 5.21
N ALA A 110 15.36 10.50 4.13
CA ALA A 110 14.41 11.61 4.11
C ALA A 110 13.27 11.41 5.12
N ASP A 111 12.72 10.20 5.23
CA ASP A 111 11.64 9.86 6.17
C ASP A 111 12.12 9.89 7.64
N GLU A 112 13.33 9.41 7.92
CA GLU A 112 13.94 9.48 9.25
C GLU A 112 14.17 10.93 9.68
N ALA A 113 14.70 11.78 8.79
CA ALA A 113 14.87 13.21 9.05
C ALA A 113 13.53 13.94 9.23
N PHE A 114 12.50 13.56 8.46
CA PHE A 114 11.15 14.11 8.63
C PHE A 114 10.56 13.74 10.00
N LYS A 115 10.70 12.48 10.40
CA LYS A 115 10.22 12.00 11.71
C LYS A 115 10.96 12.69 12.86
N ALA A 116 12.27 12.87 12.73
CA ALA A 116 13.07 13.65 13.69
C ALA A 116 12.56 15.10 13.79
N GLY A 117 12.30 15.77 12.66
CA GLY A 117 11.72 17.11 12.63
C GLY A 117 10.36 17.18 13.33
N CYS A 118 9.46 16.23 13.06
CA CYS A 118 8.17 16.13 13.74
C CYS A 118 8.32 15.94 15.26
N SER A 119 9.30 15.15 15.70
CA SER A 119 9.58 14.97 17.13
C SER A 119 10.09 16.25 17.79
N ALA A 120 10.95 17.01 17.10
CA ALA A 120 11.46 18.30 17.57
C ALA A 120 10.35 19.37 17.64
N LEU A 121 9.41 19.37 16.67
CA LEU A 121 8.21 20.22 16.71
C LEU A 121 7.34 19.92 17.93
N ALA A 122 7.10 18.64 18.22
CA ALA A 122 6.35 18.23 19.40
C ALA A 122 7.06 18.59 20.71
N ALA A 123 8.40 18.59 20.71
CA ALA A 123 9.22 19.02 21.84
C ALA A 123 9.38 20.56 21.95
N GLY A 124 8.83 21.34 21.01
CA GLY A 124 8.92 22.80 20.99
C GLY A 124 10.28 23.35 20.55
N LYS A 125 11.17 22.51 20.03
CA LYS A 125 12.51 22.89 19.58
C LYS A 125 12.49 23.27 18.09
N LEU A 126 12.16 24.53 17.81
CA LEU A 126 11.92 25.00 16.45
C LEU A 126 13.19 25.02 15.58
N ASP A 127 14.37 25.32 16.14
CA ASP A 127 15.64 25.31 15.41
C ASP A 127 16.06 23.90 14.97
N GLU A 128 16.02 22.94 15.89
CA GLU A 128 16.31 21.53 15.60
C GLU A 128 15.33 20.97 14.55
N ALA A 129 14.04 21.35 14.65
CA ALA A 129 13.03 20.98 13.68
C ALA A 129 13.32 21.54 12.28
N LEU A 130 13.66 22.83 12.17
CA LEU A 130 14.02 23.45 10.89
C LEU A 130 15.22 22.79 10.24
N HIS A 131 16.26 22.49 11.02
CA HIS A 131 17.42 21.79 10.51
C HIS A 131 17.05 20.42 9.95
N ALA A 132 16.32 19.60 10.73
CA ALA A 132 15.89 18.27 10.31
C ALA A 132 14.99 18.28 9.06
N LEU A 133 14.07 19.26 8.96
CA LEU A 133 13.20 19.42 7.78
C LEU A 133 13.99 19.80 6.52
N ASN A 134 15.03 20.64 6.64
CA ASN A 134 15.91 20.96 5.51
C ASN A 134 16.76 19.76 5.07
N VAL A 135 17.22 18.94 6.02
CA VAL A 135 17.90 17.67 5.72
C VAL A 135 16.96 16.74 4.94
N SER A 136 15.72 16.56 5.41
CA SER A 136 14.70 15.76 4.70
C SER A 136 14.50 16.26 3.27
N LEU A 137 14.39 17.59 3.07
CA LEU A 137 14.22 18.19 1.75
C LEU A 137 15.40 17.93 0.80
N SER A 138 16.63 17.95 1.31
CA SER A 138 17.83 17.65 0.51
C SER A 138 17.88 16.19 0.03
N LYS A 139 17.25 15.28 0.79
CA LYS A 139 17.22 13.84 0.51
C LYS A 139 15.97 13.40 -0.23
N CYS A 140 14.92 14.23 -0.24
CA CYS A 140 13.70 13.95 -0.99
C CYS A 140 13.95 14.04 -2.51
N PRO A 141 13.59 13.00 -3.28
CA PRO A 141 13.68 13.06 -4.73
C PRO A 141 12.72 14.12 -5.29
N PRO A 142 13.15 14.94 -6.27
CA PRO A 142 12.34 16.04 -6.81
C PRO A 142 11.09 15.57 -7.55
N ASP A 143 11.05 14.30 -7.98
CA ASP A 143 9.88 13.64 -8.57
C ASP A 143 8.68 13.57 -7.60
N LYS A 144 8.94 13.54 -6.28
CA LYS A 144 7.89 13.54 -5.26
C LYS A 144 7.47 14.96 -4.91
N THR A 145 6.89 15.66 -5.89
CA THR A 145 6.47 17.07 -5.79
C THR A 145 5.56 17.36 -4.60
N SER A 146 4.63 16.45 -4.27
CA SER A 146 3.73 16.60 -3.11
C SER A 146 4.47 16.55 -1.77
N ALA A 147 5.51 15.72 -1.65
CA ALA A 147 6.35 15.66 -0.46
C ALA A 147 7.19 16.93 -0.31
N VAL A 148 7.82 17.37 -1.41
CA VAL A 148 8.61 18.62 -1.43
C VAL A 148 7.74 19.82 -1.07
N ALA A 149 6.53 19.93 -1.62
CA ALA A 149 5.60 21.01 -1.30
C ALA A 149 5.22 21.03 0.19
N LYS A 150 4.94 19.86 0.78
CA LYS A 150 4.65 19.73 2.23
C LYS A 150 5.84 20.16 3.08
N LEU A 151 7.05 19.71 2.73
CA LEU A 151 8.27 20.10 3.44
C LEU A 151 8.51 21.60 3.38
N ARG A 152 8.37 22.22 2.20
CA ARG A 152 8.49 23.68 2.03
C ARG A 152 7.45 24.43 2.86
N SER A 153 6.19 23.96 2.86
CA SER A 153 5.13 24.54 3.68
C SER A 153 5.45 24.44 5.18
N LEU A 154 5.93 23.29 5.64
CA LEU A 154 6.32 23.09 7.04
C LEU A 154 7.51 23.95 7.44
N ILE A 155 8.55 24.02 6.61
CA ILE A 155 9.71 24.88 6.85
C ILE A 155 9.26 26.33 7.00
N SER A 156 8.42 26.84 6.09
CA SER A 156 7.90 28.22 6.19
C SER A 156 7.10 28.45 7.47
N LEU A 157 6.25 27.50 7.86
CA LEU A 157 5.48 27.58 9.10
C LEU A 157 6.40 27.59 10.33
N THR A 158 7.38 26.70 10.41
CA THR A 158 8.31 26.61 11.54
C THR A 158 9.19 27.84 11.63
N SER A 159 9.65 28.40 10.50
CA SER A 159 10.40 29.67 10.49
C SER A 159 9.56 30.84 11.02
N GLN A 160 8.28 30.92 10.65
CA GLN A 160 7.36 31.93 11.19
C GLN A 160 7.15 31.75 12.70
N GLN A 161 7.02 30.50 13.16
CA GLN A 161 6.91 30.21 14.59
C GLN A 161 8.16 30.64 15.36
N LEU A 162 9.36 30.41 14.80
CA LEU A 162 10.63 30.78 15.43
C LEU A 162 10.75 32.30 15.57
N GLN A 163 10.38 33.05 14.54
CA GLN A 163 10.36 34.52 14.58
C GLN A 163 9.36 35.06 15.61
N ARG A 164 8.23 34.36 15.79
CA ARG A 164 7.21 34.74 16.76
C ARG A 164 7.55 34.36 18.20
N SER A 165 8.39 33.35 18.42
CA SER A 165 8.86 32.96 19.76
C SER A 165 10.05 33.77 20.26
N GLY A 166 10.78 34.45 19.36
CA GLY A 166 11.97 35.25 19.68
C GLY A 166 11.72 36.74 19.93
N ASN A 167 10.46 37.19 19.84
CA ASN A 167 10.01 38.56 20.13
C ASN A 167 9.05 38.55 21.32
#